data_AF-A0A1W9H8X4-F1
#
_entry.id   AF-A0A1W9H8X4-F1
#
_cell.length_a   1.000
_cell.length_b   1.000
_cell.length_c   1.000
_cell.angle_alpha   90.00
_cell.angle_beta   90.00
_cell.angle_gamma   90.00
#
_symmetry.space_group_name_H-M   'P 1'
#
loop_
_entity.id
_entity.type
_entity.pdbx_description
1 polymer ?
#
loop_
_entity_poly.entity_id
_entity_poly.type
_entity_poly.pdbx_seq_one_letter_code
_entity_poly.pdbx_strand_id
1 'polypeptide(L)'
;MADVAGQAIVRGAATFCLVLLILAAPPRMLAGHRAALILLLSMGVWISLQLIPLPPSIWLNLPGRAAYGAAATIMGEPQPWRPLALVPSGAANALASLLVPATMVALLMSLNERERAQLPTWILIFIAVSAMVGLVQTTSVTCDNPLINDGPGEVSGNFANRNHFALLMSLGCVLAPVWAAQQPRRPGLGWRTTLALGLIMLFILLILISGSRAGLFLGALGATAGGAIVFPQIRSTFRAYPRWVLPMLLVAVLMIVAGLIALSLNADRAFGIDRALAENATKDLRLRAMPAIIAMARQYFPVGIGAGAFDPIFRVHEPFNLLQQAYLNHAHNDFLEIVLEHGIVGAIMLVAGAAWWLVITVRAWRQVGPAALLARGASAMLVLIGLASSVDYPARTPIIMALLVVIAGWAAVRNPIGRDQLPPAHSGADRP
;
A
#
# COMPACT_ATOMS: atom_id res chain seq x y z
N MET A 1 -9.51 -14.50 5.18
CA MET A 1 -8.40 -15.24 4.55
C MET A 1 -7.26 -15.50 5.56
N ALA A 2 -7.54 -16.33 6.57
CA ALA A 2 -6.51 -16.83 7.51
C ALA A 2 -5.71 -18.01 6.92
N ASP A 3 -6.22 -18.67 5.87
CA ASP A 3 -5.68 -19.90 5.31
C ASP A 3 -5.00 -19.69 3.94
N VAL A 4 -3.89 -18.95 3.93
CA VAL A 4 -2.94 -19.09 2.81
C VAL A 4 -1.59 -19.41 3.42
N ALA A 5 -1.05 -20.59 3.11
CA ALA A 5 0.24 -21.07 3.63
C ALA A 5 1.37 -20.04 3.43
N GLY A 6 1.31 -19.26 2.34
CA GLY A 6 2.24 -18.16 2.08
C GLY A 6 2.28 -17.10 3.19
N GLN A 7 1.17 -16.77 3.84
CA GLN A 7 1.19 -15.79 4.94
C GLN A 7 1.96 -16.31 6.16
N ALA A 8 1.80 -17.59 6.49
CA ALA A 8 2.54 -18.22 7.59
C ALA A 8 4.04 -18.22 7.31
N ILE A 9 4.44 -18.56 6.06
CA ILE A 9 5.85 -18.53 5.63
C ILE A 9 6.44 -17.11 5.73
N VAL A 10 5.74 -16.12 5.18
CA VAL A 10 6.21 -14.71 5.20
C VAL A 10 6.36 -14.20 6.63
N ARG A 11 5.42 -14.51 7.52
CA ARG A 11 5.50 -14.10 8.92
C ARG A 11 6.58 -14.86 9.68
N GLY A 12 6.76 -16.15 9.41
CA GLY A 12 7.86 -16.95 9.96
C GLY A 12 9.22 -16.37 9.59
N ALA A 13 9.41 -16.06 8.29
CA ALA A 13 10.61 -15.39 7.81
C ALA A 13 10.81 -14.00 8.43
N ALA A 14 9.75 -13.18 8.50
CA ALA A 14 9.80 -11.85 9.13
C ALA A 14 10.19 -11.94 10.61
N THR A 15 9.65 -12.91 11.35
CA THR A 15 9.96 -13.17 12.76
C THR A 15 11.41 -13.58 12.92
N PHE A 16 11.86 -14.55 12.11
CA PHE A 16 13.25 -15.02 12.14
C PHE A 16 14.24 -13.87 11.88
N CYS A 17 13.99 -13.06 10.85
CA CYS A 17 14.78 -11.86 10.56
C CYS A 17 14.76 -10.85 11.73
N LEU A 18 13.60 -10.60 12.34
CA LEU A 18 13.48 -9.69 13.47
C LEU A 18 14.29 -10.18 14.68
N VAL A 19 14.22 -11.47 15.00
CA VAL A 19 14.99 -12.08 16.09
C VAL A 19 16.49 -11.94 15.81
N LEU A 20 16.95 -12.28 14.60
CA LEU A 20 18.35 -12.11 14.21
C LEU A 20 18.82 -10.66 14.35
N LEU A 21 17.99 -9.68 13.95
CA LEU A 21 18.33 -8.27 14.09
C LEU A 21 18.41 -7.84 15.55
N ILE A 22 17.49 -8.29 16.40
CA ILE A 22 17.54 -7.98 17.84
C ILE A 22 18.81 -8.55 18.47
N LEU A 23 19.24 -9.74 18.05
CA LEU A 23 20.42 -10.41 18.60
C LEU A 23 21.75 -9.88 18.04
N ALA A 24 21.79 -9.47 16.78
CA ALA A 24 23.05 -9.18 16.07
C ALA A 24 23.24 -7.70 15.67
N ALA A 25 22.19 -6.88 15.64
CA ALA A 25 22.30 -5.50 15.17
C ALA A 25 22.76 -4.55 16.29
N PRO A 26 23.75 -3.67 16.03
CA PRO A 26 24.11 -2.63 16.99
C PRO A 26 22.95 -1.65 17.16
N PRO A 27 22.72 -1.12 18.39
CA PRO A 27 21.68 -0.15 18.63
C PRO A 27 21.96 1.14 17.83
N ARG A 28 21.29 1.28 16.68
CA ARG A 28 21.37 2.48 15.85
C ARG A 28 20.18 3.39 16.13
N MET A 29 20.47 4.70 16.14
CA MET A 29 19.54 5.72 16.58
C MET A 29 18.29 5.81 15.69
N LEU A 30 17.13 5.93 16.32
CA LEU A 30 15.76 6.04 15.77
C LEU A 30 15.49 7.26 14.85
N ALA A 31 16.51 7.98 14.41
CA ALA A 31 16.34 9.24 13.69
C ALA A 31 15.73 8.98 12.29
N GLY A 32 14.49 9.42 12.08
CA GLY A 32 13.78 9.34 10.79
C GLY A 32 12.54 8.43 10.77
N HIS A 33 12.47 7.41 11.64
CA HIS A 33 11.40 6.40 11.61
C HIS A 33 10.45 6.44 12.84
N ARG A 34 10.63 7.42 13.74
CA ARG A 34 9.87 7.52 15.01
C ARG A 34 8.36 7.51 14.81
N ALA A 35 7.84 8.28 13.85
CA ALA A 35 6.41 8.37 13.62
C ALA A 35 5.81 7.05 13.11
N ALA A 36 6.47 6.39 12.15
CA ALA A 36 6.07 5.08 11.67
C ALA A 36 6.09 4.04 12.80
N LEU A 37 7.12 4.06 13.65
CA LEU A 37 7.21 3.18 14.81
C LEU A 37 6.10 3.46 15.84
N ILE A 38 5.81 4.73 16.15
CA ILE A 38 4.73 5.10 17.07
C ILE A 38 3.38 4.60 16.55
N LEU A 39 3.07 4.81 15.26
CA LEU A 39 1.83 4.33 14.66
C LEU A 39 1.75 2.79 14.70
N LEU A 40 2.84 2.11 14.35
CA LEU A 40 2.92 0.64 14.37
C LEU A 40 2.74 0.08 15.78
N LEU A 41 3.45 0.62 16.78
CA LEU A 41 3.34 0.20 18.17
C LEU A 41 1.95 0.52 18.73
N SER A 42 1.38 1.66 18.39
CA SER A 42 0.03 2.05 18.82
C SER A 42 -1.02 1.10 18.24
N MET A 43 -0.88 0.69 16.98
CA MET A 43 -1.72 -0.34 16.37
C MET A 43 -1.55 -1.69 17.06
N GLY A 44 -0.31 -2.12 17.32
CA GLY A 44 -0.02 -3.38 18.01
C GLY A 44 -0.59 -3.42 19.42
N VAL A 45 -0.44 -2.33 20.19
CA VAL A 45 -1.05 -2.18 21.52
C VAL A 45 -2.56 -2.24 21.43
N TRP A 46 -3.17 -1.51 20.49
CA TRP A 46 -4.63 -1.52 20.34
C TRP A 46 -5.17 -2.91 19.99
N ILE A 47 -4.59 -3.61 19.01
CA ILE A 47 -5.02 -4.98 18.66
C ILE A 47 -4.81 -5.93 19.84
N SER A 48 -3.73 -5.77 20.61
CA SER A 48 -3.51 -6.58 21.82
C SER A 48 -4.59 -6.33 22.89
N LEU A 49 -5.00 -5.08 23.08
CA LEU A 49 -6.13 -4.75 23.95
C LEU A 49 -7.44 -5.37 23.45
N GLN A 50 -7.60 -5.54 22.14
CA GLN A 50 -8.81 -6.19 21.61
C GLN A 50 -8.94 -7.66 22.01
N LEU A 51 -7.83 -8.33 22.35
CA LEU A 51 -7.78 -9.73 22.77
C LEU A 51 -8.09 -9.92 24.26
N ILE A 52 -8.13 -8.84 25.05
CA ILE A 52 -8.39 -8.92 26.49
C ILE A 52 -9.87 -9.26 26.72
N PRO A 53 -10.18 -10.36 27.43
CA PRO A 53 -11.56 -10.71 27.76
C PRO A 53 -12.15 -9.69 28.74
N LEU A 54 -13.36 -9.23 28.43
CA LEU A 54 -14.15 -8.33 29.28
C LEU A 54 -15.25 -9.10 30.01
N PRO A 55 -15.62 -8.69 31.23
CA PRO A 55 -16.74 -9.26 31.95
C PRO A 55 -18.07 -9.00 31.21
N PRO A 56 -19.07 -9.90 31.34
CA PRO A 56 -20.36 -9.77 30.67
C PRO A 56 -21.07 -8.43 30.91
N SER A 57 -20.95 -7.89 32.14
CA SER A 57 -21.53 -6.59 32.54
C SER A 57 -21.01 -5.41 31.74
N ILE A 58 -19.79 -5.49 31.19
CA ILE A 58 -19.22 -4.46 30.32
C ILE A 58 -19.47 -4.85 28.87
N TRP A 59 -19.20 -6.12 28.52
CA TRP A 59 -19.17 -6.57 27.14
C TRP A 59 -20.55 -6.49 26.45
N LEU A 60 -21.64 -6.82 27.14
CA LEU A 60 -23.00 -6.78 26.57
C LEU A 60 -23.51 -5.35 26.34
N ASN A 61 -22.98 -4.37 27.09
CA ASN A 61 -23.32 -2.96 26.94
C ASN A 61 -22.60 -2.30 25.75
N LEU A 62 -21.66 -2.99 25.10
CA LEU A 62 -20.99 -2.47 23.92
C LEU A 62 -21.87 -2.65 22.66
N PRO A 63 -21.79 -1.71 21.69
CA PRO A 63 -22.66 -1.72 20.51
C PRO A 63 -22.60 -3.01 19.69
N GLY A 64 -23.76 -3.44 19.18
CA GLY A 64 -23.87 -4.62 18.32
C GLY A 64 -23.73 -5.98 19.03
N ARG A 65 -23.76 -6.04 20.37
CA ARG A 65 -23.54 -7.27 21.15
C ARG A 65 -24.78 -7.84 21.85
N ALA A 66 -25.90 -7.13 21.83
CA ALA A 66 -27.15 -7.57 22.47
C ALA A 66 -27.64 -8.95 21.98
N ALA A 67 -27.47 -9.24 20.68
CA ALA A 67 -27.88 -10.53 20.09
C ALA A 67 -27.16 -11.73 20.72
N TYR A 68 -25.90 -11.58 21.13
CA TYR A 68 -25.14 -12.64 21.81
C TYR A 68 -25.67 -12.90 23.22
N GLY A 69 -26.09 -11.85 23.93
CA GLY A 69 -26.74 -11.99 25.24
C GLY A 69 -28.08 -12.73 25.13
N ALA A 70 -28.90 -12.37 24.14
CA ALA A 70 -30.15 -13.06 23.86
C ALA A 70 -29.94 -14.54 23.51
N ALA A 71 -28.92 -14.86 22.69
CA ALA A 71 -28.56 -16.23 22.37
C ALA A 71 -28.12 -17.04 23.61
N ALA A 72 -27.31 -16.45 24.50
CA ALA A 72 -26.90 -17.10 25.74
C ALA A 72 -28.11 -17.42 26.65
N THR A 73 -29.05 -16.47 26.77
CA THR A 73 -30.30 -16.68 27.53
C THR A 73 -31.14 -17.80 26.96
N ILE A 74 -31.28 -17.88 25.62
CA ILE A 74 -32.03 -18.96 24.94
C ILE A 74 -31.37 -20.33 25.19
N MET A 75 -30.04 -20.38 25.22
CA MET A 75 -29.29 -21.61 25.48
C MET A 75 -29.31 -22.02 26.97
N GLY A 76 -29.83 -21.18 27.87
CA GLY A 76 -29.80 -21.44 29.31
C GLY A 76 -28.40 -21.31 29.93
N GLU A 77 -27.44 -20.71 29.21
CA GLU A 77 -26.06 -20.58 29.62
C GLU A 77 -25.76 -19.12 30.04
N PRO A 78 -24.96 -18.89 31.09
CA PRO A 78 -24.50 -17.55 31.41
C PRO A 78 -23.63 -17.02 30.27
N GLN A 79 -23.75 -15.75 29.95
CA GLN A 79 -22.86 -15.11 29.00
C GLN A 79 -21.41 -15.20 29.51
N PRO A 80 -20.47 -15.83 28.78
CA PRO A 80 -19.09 -15.93 29.23
C PRO A 80 -18.34 -14.60 29.05
N TRP A 81 -17.16 -14.50 29.65
CA TRP A 81 -16.21 -13.41 29.37
C TRP A 81 -15.76 -13.51 27.91
N ARG A 82 -15.76 -12.38 27.21
CA ARG A 82 -15.43 -12.34 25.78
C ARG A 82 -14.44 -11.21 25.46
N PRO A 83 -13.48 -11.43 24.55
CA PRO A 83 -12.60 -10.37 24.07
C PRO A 83 -13.37 -9.20 23.45
N LEU A 84 -12.73 -8.03 23.38
CA LEU A 84 -13.29 -6.89 22.68
C LEU A 84 -13.50 -7.21 21.19
N ALA A 85 -12.58 -7.94 20.57
CA ALA A 85 -12.75 -8.46 19.22
C ALA A 85 -13.83 -9.56 19.18
N LEU A 86 -14.79 -9.44 18.27
CA LEU A 86 -15.83 -10.45 18.08
C LEU A 86 -15.26 -11.76 17.52
N VAL A 87 -14.12 -11.68 16.81
CA VAL A 87 -13.39 -12.82 16.26
C VAL A 87 -11.93 -12.77 16.75
N PRO A 88 -11.63 -13.35 17.93
CA PRO A 88 -10.31 -13.25 18.55
C PRO A 88 -9.19 -13.85 17.69
N SER A 89 -9.47 -14.92 16.95
CA SER A 89 -8.51 -15.51 16.00
C SER A 89 -8.14 -14.55 14.87
N GLY A 90 -9.10 -13.77 14.38
CA GLY A 90 -8.89 -12.69 13.41
C GLY A 90 -7.98 -11.60 13.96
N ALA A 91 -8.21 -11.18 15.21
CA ALA A 91 -7.39 -10.16 15.86
C ALA A 91 -5.97 -10.65 16.14
N ALA A 92 -5.80 -11.90 16.58
CA ALA A 92 -4.49 -12.52 16.75
C ALA A 92 -3.74 -12.63 15.40
N ASN A 93 -4.45 -13.00 14.34
CA ASN A 93 -3.90 -13.04 12.99
C ASN A 93 -3.47 -11.65 12.49
N ALA A 94 -4.27 -10.62 12.76
CA ALA A 94 -3.95 -9.23 12.43
C ALA A 94 -2.72 -8.74 13.23
N LEU A 95 -2.63 -9.07 14.53
CA LEU A 95 -1.47 -8.75 15.35
C LEU A 95 -0.19 -9.40 14.79
N ALA A 96 -0.25 -10.68 14.42
CA ALA A 96 0.87 -11.39 13.80
C ALA A 96 1.26 -10.80 12.44
N SER A 97 0.33 -10.21 11.69
CA SER A 97 0.64 -9.54 10.42
C SER A 97 1.54 -8.31 10.59
N LEU A 98 1.47 -7.63 11.75
CA LEU A 98 2.32 -6.47 12.08
C LEU A 98 3.81 -6.83 12.22
N LEU A 99 4.15 -8.12 12.31
CA LEU A 99 5.55 -8.56 12.30
C LEU A 99 6.25 -8.14 11.01
N VAL A 100 5.57 -8.16 9.86
CA VAL A 100 6.16 -7.76 8.57
C VAL A 100 6.61 -6.28 8.58
N PRO A 101 5.73 -5.30 8.85
CA PRO A 101 6.16 -3.90 8.95
C PRO A 101 7.14 -3.67 10.11
N ALA A 102 7.03 -4.39 11.24
CA ALA A 102 7.99 -4.29 12.34
C ALA A 102 9.41 -4.70 11.92
N THR A 103 9.55 -5.85 11.25
CA THR A 103 10.83 -6.31 10.70
C THR A 103 11.37 -5.32 9.68
N MET A 104 10.51 -4.74 8.84
CA MET A 104 10.95 -3.75 7.85
C MET A 104 11.48 -2.46 8.51
N VAL A 105 10.83 -1.98 9.58
CA VAL A 105 11.35 -0.84 10.37
C VAL A 105 12.72 -1.19 10.96
N ALA A 106 12.87 -2.38 11.58
CA ALA A 106 14.13 -2.82 12.15
C ALA A 106 15.26 -2.91 11.10
N LEU A 107 14.97 -3.47 9.91
CA LEU A 107 15.90 -3.54 8.79
C LEU A 107 16.34 -2.15 8.32
N LEU A 108 15.41 -1.21 8.14
CA LEU A 108 15.74 0.16 7.72
C LEU A 108 16.63 0.89 8.74
N MET A 109 16.43 0.59 10.02
CA MET A 109 17.27 1.13 11.10
C MET A 109 18.68 0.50 11.11
N SER A 110 18.83 -0.74 10.64
CA SER A 110 20.14 -1.40 10.56
C SER A 110 20.93 -1.05 9.29
N LEU A 111 20.32 -0.46 8.26
CA LEU A 111 21.03 -0.09 7.03
C LEU A 111 22.01 1.08 7.25
N ASN A 112 23.20 0.98 6.65
CA ASN A 112 24.14 2.10 6.50
C ASN A 112 23.75 3.01 5.31
N GLU A 113 24.40 4.18 5.17
CA GLU A 113 24.09 5.14 4.11
C GLU A 113 24.25 4.57 2.69
N ARG A 114 25.22 3.68 2.47
CA ARG A 114 25.46 3.04 1.17
C ARG A 114 24.33 2.07 0.82
N GLU A 115 23.91 1.24 1.77
CA GLU A 115 22.79 0.31 1.61
C GLU A 115 21.46 1.06 1.40
N ARG A 116 21.24 2.14 2.16
CA ARG A 116 20.08 3.03 1.98
C ARG A 116 20.02 3.62 0.58
N ALA A 117 21.16 4.06 0.04
CA ALA A 117 21.25 4.57 -1.33
C ALA A 117 21.01 3.49 -2.40
N GLN A 118 21.24 2.21 -2.09
CA GLN A 118 20.97 1.09 -3.00
C GLN A 118 19.51 0.60 -2.94
N LEU A 119 18.80 0.88 -1.85
CA LEU A 119 17.44 0.37 -1.61
C LEU A 119 16.44 0.68 -2.75
N PRO A 120 16.42 1.88 -3.37
CA PRO A 120 15.58 2.14 -4.55
C PRO A 120 15.87 1.18 -5.72
N THR A 121 17.13 0.78 -5.90
CA THR A 121 17.53 -0.17 -6.95
C THR A 121 16.98 -1.56 -6.66
N TRP A 122 17.11 -2.04 -5.42
CA TRP A 122 16.61 -3.36 -5.03
C TRP A 122 15.08 -3.44 -5.10
N ILE A 123 14.37 -2.38 -4.72
CA ILE A 123 12.91 -2.32 -4.87
C ILE A 123 12.53 -2.30 -6.35
N LEU A 124 13.23 -1.55 -7.20
CA LEU A 124 12.95 -1.55 -8.63
C LEU A 124 13.23 -2.92 -9.27
N ILE A 125 14.29 -3.63 -8.85
CA ILE A 125 14.57 -5.01 -9.26
C ILE A 125 13.42 -5.93 -8.82
N PHE A 126 12.95 -5.83 -7.57
CA PHE A 126 11.82 -6.62 -7.08
C PHE A 126 10.53 -6.37 -7.89
N ILE A 127 10.24 -5.11 -8.23
CA ILE A 127 9.11 -4.75 -9.10
C ILE A 127 9.31 -5.36 -10.49
N ALA A 128 10.50 -5.25 -11.08
CA ALA A 128 10.80 -5.83 -12.38
C ALA A 128 10.70 -7.37 -12.39
N VAL A 129 11.15 -8.06 -11.33
CA VAL A 129 10.99 -9.51 -11.18
C VAL A 129 9.50 -9.87 -11.08
N SER A 130 8.72 -9.12 -10.29
CA SER A 130 7.26 -9.33 -10.23
C SER A 130 6.59 -9.09 -11.58
N ALA A 131 7.08 -8.12 -12.36
CA ALA A 131 6.64 -7.87 -13.73
C ALA A 131 6.96 -9.05 -14.67
N MET A 132 8.12 -9.68 -14.53
CA MET A 132 8.47 -10.88 -15.29
C MET A 132 7.59 -12.07 -14.93
N VAL A 133 7.26 -12.27 -13.65
CA VAL A 133 6.28 -13.30 -13.24
C VAL A 133 4.93 -13.03 -13.90
N GLY A 134 4.45 -11.79 -13.86
CA GLY A 134 3.23 -11.38 -14.54
C GLY A 134 3.27 -11.63 -16.06
N LEU A 135 4.42 -11.38 -16.70
CA LEU A 135 4.61 -11.66 -18.13
C LEU A 135 4.55 -13.17 -18.43
N VAL A 136 5.15 -14.02 -17.58
CA VAL A 136 5.05 -15.49 -17.73
C VAL A 136 3.60 -15.95 -17.58
N GLN A 137 2.82 -15.36 -16.65
CA GLN A 137 1.40 -15.66 -16.49
C GLN A 137 0.54 -15.28 -17.71
N THR A 138 1.03 -14.44 -18.63
CA THR A 138 0.32 -14.17 -19.90
C THR A 138 0.44 -15.30 -20.91
N THR A 139 1.40 -16.21 -20.71
CA THR A 139 1.59 -17.37 -21.58
C THR A 139 0.62 -18.49 -21.19
N SER A 140 0.50 -19.52 -22.02
CA SER A 140 -0.33 -20.70 -21.73
C SER A 140 0.23 -21.60 -20.61
N VAL A 141 1.29 -21.17 -19.92
CA VAL A 141 1.87 -21.88 -18.79
C VAL A 141 0.96 -21.68 -17.58
N THR A 142 0.36 -22.77 -17.10
CA THR A 142 -0.37 -22.78 -15.83
C THR A 142 0.63 -22.66 -14.67
N CYS A 143 0.75 -21.46 -14.13
CA CYS A 143 1.50 -21.20 -12.89
C CYS A 143 0.55 -21.36 -11.70
N ASP A 144 0.33 -22.58 -11.23
CA ASP A 144 -0.44 -22.83 -10.00
C ASP A 144 0.52 -22.73 -8.81
N ASN A 145 0.46 -21.61 -8.06
CA ASN A 145 1.36 -21.36 -6.94
C ASN A 145 0.65 -21.65 -5.61
N PRO A 146 0.95 -22.75 -4.90
CA PRO A 146 0.24 -23.10 -3.68
C PRO A 146 0.45 -22.10 -2.51
N LEU A 147 1.39 -21.16 -2.66
CA LEU A 147 1.66 -20.11 -1.67
C LEU A 147 0.87 -18.82 -1.94
N ILE A 148 0.26 -18.69 -3.11
CA ILE A 148 -0.51 -17.53 -3.54
C ILE A 148 -1.89 -18.04 -3.97
N ASN A 149 -2.95 -17.54 -3.35
CA ASN A 149 -4.30 -17.93 -3.73
C ASN A 149 -4.76 -17.14 -4.98
N ASP A 150 -4.09 -17.34 -6.13
CA ASP A 150 -4.42 -16.67 -7.39
C ASP A 150 -5.54 -17.38 -8.16
N GLY A 151 -6.31 -16.59 -8.92
CA GLY A 151 -7.36 -17.12 -9.79
C GLY A 151 -6.78 -17.68 -11.09
N PRO A 152 -7.26 -18.83 -11.61
CA PRO A 152 -6.77 -19.40 -12.86
C PRO A 152 -6.84 -18.40 -14.01
N GLY A 153 -5.70 -18.16 -14.67
CA GLY A 153 -5.59 -17.26 -15.83
C GLY A 153 -5.65 -15.76 -15.50
N GLU A 154 -5.51 -15.36 -14.23
CA GLU A 154 -5.27 -13.97 -13.85
C GLU A 154 -3.80 -13.58 -13.97
N VAL A 155 -3.55 -12.34 -14.41
CA VAL A 155 -2.20 -11.75 -14.45
C VAL A 155 -2.03 -10.88 -13.21
N SER A 156 -1.49 -11.48 -12.15
CA SER A 156 -1.37 -10.86 -10.82
C SER A 156 0.05 -10.91 -10.25
N GLY A 157 1.03 -11.41 -11.02
CA GLY A 157 2.41 -11.56 -10.59
C GLY A 157 2.52 -12.31 -9.28
N ASN A 158 3.16 -11.69 -8.28
CA ASN A 158 3.31 -12.25 -6.93
C ASN A 158 2.14 -11.93 -5.98
N PHE A 159 0.97 -11.56 -6.51
CA PHE A 159 -0.23 -11.24 -5.73
C PHE A 159 -1.37 -12.18 -6.06
N ALA A 160 -2.26 -12.40 -5.08
CA ALA A 160 -3.55 -13.05 -5.29
C ALA A 160 -4.60 -12.13 -5.95
N ASN A 161 -4.32 -10.83 -6.07
CA ASN A 161 -5.24 -9.84 -6.62
C ASN A 161 -4.53 -8.99 -7.68
N ARG A 162 -5.06 -9.00 -8.92
CA ARG A 162 -4.55 -8.20 -10.05
C ARG A 162 -4.49 -6.69 -9.77
N ASN A 163 -5.37 -6.14 -8.93
CA ASN A 163 -5.34 -4.73 -8.57
C ASN A 163 -4.12 -4.40 -7.70
N HIS A 164 -3.71 -5.32 -6.82
CA HIS A 164 -2.51 -5.15 -5.99
C HIS A 164 -1.24 -5.24 -6.85
N PHE A 165 -1.24 -6.11 -7.86
CA PHE A 165 -0.19 -6.17 -8.87
C PHE A 165 -0.08 -4.89 -9.68
N ALA A 166 -1.21 -4.38 -10.18
CA ALA A 166 -1.24 -3.13 -10.94
C ALA A 166 -0.82 -1.93 -10.09
N LEU A 167 -1.14 -1.92 -8.79
CA LEU A 167 -0.60 -0.94 -7.85
C LEU A 167 0.93 -1.04 -7.78
N LEU A 168 1.51 -2.24 -7.63
CA LEU A 168 2.97 -2.41 -7.58
C LEU A 168 3.64 -1.86 -8.86
N MET A 169 3.07 -2.14 -10.03
CA MET A 169 3.55 -1.60 -11.31
C MET A 169 3.45 -0.08 -11.36
N SER A 170 2.37 0.49 -10.82
CA SER A 170 2.16 1.94 -10.71
C SER A 170 3.19 2.61 -9.81
N LEU A 171 3.60 1.96 -8.70
CA LEU A 171 4.72 2.41 -7.87
C LEU A 171 6.03 2.39 -8.66
N GLY A 172 6.24 1.35 -9.48
CA GLY A 172 7.35 1.26 -10.43
C GLY A 172 7.42 2.43 -11.41
N CYS A 173 6.28 2.88 -11.92
CA CYS A 173 6.20 4.05 -12.83
C CYS A 173 6.67 5.36 -12.17
N VAL A 174 6.57 5.49 -10.84
CA VAL A 174 7.13 6.63 -10.09
C VAL A 174 8.61 6.40 -9.78
N LEU A 175 8.96 5.20 -9.33
CA LEU A 175 10.30 4.89 -8.84
C LEU A 175 11.36 4.84 -9.95
N ALA A 176 11.03 4.26 -11.12
CA ALA A 176 11.95 4.13 -12.25
C ALA A 176 12.55 5.46 -12.73
N PRO A 177 11.76 6.51 -13.04
CA PRO A 177 12.31 7.79 -13.47
C PRO A 177 13.08 8.48 -12.33
N VAL A 178 12.58 8.42 -11.09
CA VAL A 178 13.27 8.97 -9.90
C VAL A 178 14.63 8.31 -9.70
N TRP A 179 14.72 6.98 -9.84
CA TRP A 179 15.95 6.22 -9.73
C TRP A 179 16.96 6.54 -10.83
N ALA A 180 16.51 6.69 -12.07
CA ALA A 180 17.38 7.06 -13.19
C ALA A 180 17.99 8.45 -13.00
N ALA A 181 17.19 9.38 -12.49
CA ALA A 181 17.55 10.78 -12.28
C ALA A 181 18.46 11.04 -11.07
N GLN A 182 18.73 10.03 -10.23
CA GLN A 182 19.74 10.13 -9.17
C GLN A 182 21.19 10.08 -9.69
N GLN A 183 21.42 9.75 -10.96
CA GLN A 183 22.77 9.76 -11.53
C GLN A 183 23.30 11.18 -11.76
N PRO A 184 24.63 11.41 -11.60
CA PRO A 184 25.26 12.64 -12.02
C PRO A 184 24.98 12.93 -13.50
N ARG A 185 24.73 14.20 -13.84
CA ARG A 185 24.47 14.63 -15.21
C ARG A 185 25.63 14.25 -16.12
N ARG A 186 25.37 13.40 -17.11
CA ARG A 186 26.27 13.10 -18.22
C ARG A 186 25.61 13.54 -19.53
N PRO A 187 26.38 14.02 -20.53
CA PRO A 187 25.83 14.27 -21.85
C PRO A 187 25.33 12.96 -22.48
N GLY A 188 24.10 12.96 -22.98
CA GLY A 188 23.44 11.80 -23.62
C GLY A 188 22.43 11.05 -22.74
N LEU A 189 21.68 10.12 -23.35
CA LEU A 189 20.73 9.26 -22.65
C LEU A 189 21.51 8.14 -21.92
N GLY A 190 21.77 8.33 -20.63
CA GLY A 190 22.48 7.32 -19.83
C GLY A 190 21.70 6.00 -19.75
N TRP A 191 22.41 4.87 -19.60
CA TRP A 191 21.81 3.52 -19.58
C TRP A 191 20.65 3.38 -18.58
N ARG A 192 20.71 4.05 -17.42
CA ARG A 192 19.62 4.05 -16.44
C ARG A 192 18.36 4.75 -16.94
N THR A 193 18.51 5.81 -17.73
CA THR A 193 17.37 6.51 -18.32
C THR A 193 16.71 5.63 -19.36
N THR A 194 17.49 5.00 -20.25
CA THR A 194 16.99 4.04 -21.24
C THR A 194 16.29 2.87 -20.56
N LEU A 195 16.90 2.29 -19.53
CA LEU A 195 16.30 1.19 -18.76
C LEU A 195 15.02 1.63 -18.06
N ALA A 196 14.99 2.82 -17.44
CA ALA A 196 13.79 3.33 -16.78
C ALA A 196 12.63 3.54 -17.77
N LEU A 197 12.90 4.07 -18.97
CA LEU A 197 11.87 4.20 -20.01
C LEU A 197 11.33 2.84 -20.46
N GLY A 198 12.21 1.86 -20.66
CA GLY A 198 11.81 0.48 -20.98
C GLY A 198 10.97 -0.17 -19.87
N LEU A 199 11.35 0.03 -18.61
CA LEU A 199 10.60 -0.46 -17.45
C LEU A 199 9.24 0.21 -17.32
N ILE A 200 9.13 1.53 -17.49
CA ILE A 200 7.85 2.24 -17.45
C ILE A 200 6.90 1.69 -18.54
N MET A 201 7.42 1.49 -19.75
CA MET A 201 6.64 0.93 -20.85
C MET A 201 6.14 -0.49 -20.53
N LEU A 202 7.03 -1.34 -20.01
CA LEU A 202 6.69 -2.69 -19.55
C LEU A 202 5.62 -2.66 -18.45
N PHE A 203 5.76 -1.80 -17.45
CA PHE A 203 4.82 -1.69 -16.34
C PHE A 203 3.44 -1.24 -16.82
N ILE A 204 3.36 -0.24 -17.71
CA ILE A 204 2.10 0.21 -18.31
C ILE A 204 1.44 -0.92 -19.11
N LEU A 205 2.23 -1.66 -19.90
CA LEU A 205 1.73 -2.80 -20.67
C LEU A 205 1.14 -3.89 -19.77
N LEU A 206 1.84 -4.24 -18.68
CA LEU A 206 1.35 -5.26 -17.74
C LEU A 206 0.15 -4.79 -16.93
N ILE A 207 0.06 -3.50 -16.61
CA ILE A 207 -1.16 -2.93 -16.03
C ILE A 207 -2.35 -3.12 -16.98
N LEU A 208 -2.16 -2.84 -18.27
CA LEU A 208 -3.21 -3.03 -19.28
C LEU A 208 -3.61 -4.51 -19.40
N ILE A 209 -2.63 -5.41 -19.49
CA ILE A 209 -2.87 -6.85 -19.60
C ILE A 209 -3.57 -7.41 -18.35
N SER A 210 -3.27 -6.87 -17.16
CA SER A 210 -3.93 -7.29 -15.93
C SER A 210 -5.44 -7.04 -15.92
N GLY A 211 -5.96 -6.15 -16.79
CA GLY A 211 -7.38 -5.76 -16.79
C GLY A 211 -7.80 -4.88 -15.62
N SER A 212 -6.87 -4.41 -14.78
CA SER A 212 -7.19 -3.55 -13.64
C SER A 212 -7.48 -2.11 -14.07
N ARG A 213 -8.77 -1.72 -14.10
CA ARG A 213 -9.19 -0.33 -14.43
C ARG A 213 -8.64 0.69 -13.41
N ALA A 214 -8.68 0.35 -12.13
CA ALA A 214 -8.07 1.17 -11.09
C ALA A 214 -6.54 1.23 -11.29
N GLY A 215 -5.92 0.11 -11.66
CA GLY A 215 -4.52 0.03 -12.04
C GLY A 215 -4.13 0.96 -13.20
N LEU A 216 -4.93 1.04 -14.27
CA LEU A 216 -4.68 1.95 -15.40
C LEU A 216 -4.66 3.41 -14.95
N PHE A 217 -5.63 3.80 -14.13
CA PHE A 217 -5.68 5.15 -13.55
C PHE A 217 -4.45 5.43 -12.68
N LEU A 218 -4.11 4.51 -11.76
CA LEU A 218 -2.95 4.64 -10.87
C LEU A 218 -1.62 4.63 -11.64
N GLY A 219 -1.51 3.85 -12.72
CA GLY A 219 -0.33 3.76 -13.57
C GLY A 219 -0.10 5.06 -14.34
N ALA A 220 -1.16 5.63 -14.90
CA ALA A 220 -1.12 6.94 -15.54
C ALA A 220 -0.74 8.04 -14.54
N LEU A 221 -1.35 8.04 -13.36
CA LEU A 221 -1.03 8.99 -12.30
C LEU A 221 0.41 8.83 -11.82
N GLY A 222 0.91 7.59 -11.70
CA GLY A 222 2.28 7.28 -11.31
C GLY A 222 3.30 7.74 -12.36
N ALA A 223 3.08 7.44 -13.63
CA ALA A 223 3.95 7.86 -14.72
C ALA A 223 4.00 9.39 -14.86
N THR A 224 2.85 10.06 -14.76
CA THR A 224 2.77 11.52 -14.80
C THR A 224 3.45 12.17 -13.60
N ALA A 225 3.23 11.65 -12.38
CA ALA A 225 3.90 12.14 -11.18
C ALA A 225 5.42 11.91 -11.25
N GLY A 226 5.88 10.72 -11.63
CA GLY A 226 7.30 10.41 -11.81
C GLY A 226 7.97 11.32 -12.84
N GLY A 227 7.32 11.53 -13.99
CA GLY A 227 7.76 12.46 -15.01
C GLY A 227 7.83 13.91 -14.51
N ALA A 228 6.79 14.39 -13.83
CA ALA A 228 6.74 15.76 -13.29
C ALA A 228 7.81 16.01 -12.22
N ILE A 229 8.10 15.02 -11.37
CA ILE A 229 9.12 15.10 -10.33
C ILE A 229 10.53 15.24 -10.94
N VAL A 230 10.80 14.50 -12.02
CA VAL A 230 12.11 14.51 -12.70
C VAL A 230 12.22 15.65 -13.72
N PHE A 231 11.10 16.19 -14.20
CA PHE A 231 11.04 17.21 -15.27
C PHE A 231 12.03 18.38 -15.09
N PRO A 232 12.18 19.00 -13.90
CA PRO A 232 13.12 20.11 -13.71
C PRO A 232 14.58 19.74 -14.04
N GLN A 233 14.97 18.48 -13.86
CA GLN A 233 16.34 18.03 -14.10
C GLN A 233 16.64 17.78 -15.58
N ILE A 234 15.61 17.37 -16.35
CA ILE A 234 15.69 17.05 -17.78
C ILE A 234 15.23 18.20 -18.68
N ARG A 235 14.63 19.27 -18.12
CA ARG A 235 14.13 20.44 -18.87
C ARG A 235 15.18 21.08 -19.77
N SER A 236 16.46 21.09 -19.37
CA SER A 236 17.54 21.64 -20.20
C SER A 236 17.74 20.85 -21.51
N THR A 237 17.51 19.54 -21.49
CA THR A 237 17.54 18.67 -22.68
C THR A 237 16.38 19.01 -23.61
N PHE A 238 15.21 19.34 -23.04
CA PHE A 238 14.03 19.76 -23.81
C PHE A 238 14.07 21.20 -24.32
N ARG A 239 15.04 22.03 -23.92
CA ARG A 239 15.20 23.40 -24.48
C ARG A 239 15.49 23.41 -25.97
N ALA A 240 16.03 22.32 -26.52
CA ALA A 240 16.25 22.14 -27.95
C ALA A 240 14.94 21.91 -28.74
N TYR A 241 13.83 21.61 -28.05
CA TYR A 241 12.54 21.32 -28.66
C TYR A 241 11.57 22.50 -28.47
N PRO A 242 10.66 22.73 -29.44
CA PRO A 242 9.72 23.82 -29.35
C PRO A 242 8.72 23.65 -28.19
N ARG A 243 8.26 24.79 -27.65
CA ARG A 243 7.49 24.90 -26.39
C ARG A 243 6.18 24.11 -26.37
N TRP A 244 5.64 23.79 -27.55
CA TRP A 244 4.41 23.03 -27.74
C TRP A 244 4.60 21.50 -27.64
N VAL A 245 5.84 20.99 -27.75
CA VAL A 245 6.11 19.54 -27.72
C VAL A 245 5.73 18.93 -26.38
N LEU A 246 6.01 19.62 -25.28
CA LEU A 246 5.71 19.13 -23.94
C LEU A 246 4.21 19.03 -23.64
N PRO A 247 3.38 20.08 -23.85
CA PRO A 247 1.94 19.95 -23.69
C PRO A 247 1.35 18.94 -24.69
N MET A 248 1.87 18.85 -25.91
CA MET A 248 1.41 17.84 -26.87
C MET A 248 1.72 16.41 -26.43
N LEU A 249 2.91 16.16 -25.85
CA LEU A 249 3.26 14.86 -25.27
C LEU A 249 2.34 14.51 -24.10
N LEU A 250 2.04 15.48 -23.23
CA LEU A 250 1.14 15.29 -22.09
C LEU A 250 -0.29 14.98 -22.56
N VAL A 251 -0.79 15.71 -23.56
CA VAL A 251 -2.08 15.41 -24.21
C VAL A 251 -2.07 14.05 -24.88
N ALA A 252 -1.00 13.68 -25.58
CA ALA A 252 -0.87 12.37 -26.23
C ALA A 252 -0.90 11.23 -25.21
N VAL A 253 -0.17 11.35 -24.09
CA VAL A 253 -0.21 10.37 -22.99
C VAL A 253 -1.63 10.28 -22.41
N LEU A 254 -2.29 11.42 -22.17
CA LEU A 254 -3.66 11.44 -21.65
C LEU A 254 -4.65 10.78 -22.62
N MET A 255 -4.52 11.03 -23.93
CA MET A 255 -5.33 10.42 -24.98
C MET A 255 -5.07 8.91 -25.09
N ILE A 256 -3.81 8.46 -24.98
CA ILE A 256 -3.46 7.04 -24.95
C ILE A 256 -4.10 6.38 -23.73
N VAL A 257 -3.97 6.97 -22.55
CA VAL A 257 -4.60 6.45 -21.32
C VAL A 257 -6.12 6.39 -21.47
N ALA A 258 -6.76 7.46 -21.96
CA ALA A 258 -8.20 7.48 -22.19
C ALA A 258 -8.63 6.44 -23.23
N GLY A 259 -7.86 6.28 -24.31
CA GLY A 259 -8.08 5.27 -25.34
C GLY A 259 -7.92 3.85 -24.81
N LEU A 260 -6.93 3.59 -23.96
CA LEU A 260 -6.71 2.29 -23.32
C LEU A 260 -7.81 1.95 -22.31
N ILE A 261 -8.29 2.94 -21.54
CA ILE A 261 -9.45 2.77 -20.66
C ILE A 261 -10.69 2.46 -21.51
N ALA A 262 -10.95 3.23 -22.57
CA ALA A 262 -12.07 2.99 -23.47
C ALA A 262 -11.97 1.60 -24.13
N LEU A 263 -10.78 1.19 -24.56
CA LEU A 263 -10.54 -0.14 -25.14
C LEU A 263 -10.79 -1.23 -24.11
N SER A 264 -10.32 -1.08 -22.86
CA SER A 264 -10.60 -2.04 -21.78
C SER A 264 -12.10 -2.17 -21.51
N LEU A 265 -12.84 -1.06 -21.49
CA LEU A 265 -14.30 -1.07 -21.31
C LEU A 265 -15.04 -1.78 -22.47
N ASN A 266 -14.48 -1.75 -23.68
CA ASN A 266 -15.05 -2.43 -24.85
C ASN A 266 -14.59 -3.88 -24.98
N ALA A 267 -13.34 -4.19 -24.59
CA ALA A 267 -12.76 -5.53 -24.60
C ALA A 267 -13.49 -6.48 -23.63
N ASP A 268 -14.01 -5.95 -22.52
CA ASP A 268 -14.89 -6.68 -21.60
C ASP A 268 -16.18 -7.21 -22.26
N ARG A 269 -16.55 -6.70 -23.45
CA ARG A 269 -17.68 -7.22 -24.25
C ARG A 269 -17.24 -8.29 -25.25
N ALA A 270 -15.94 -8.40 -25.55
CA ALA A 270 -15.39 -9.23 -26.62
C ALA A 270 -14.62 -10.46 -26.11
N PHE A 271 -14.03 -10.41 -24.91
CA PHE A 271 -13.36 -11.55 -24.28
C PHE A 271 -14.36 -12.38 -23.45
N GLY A 272 -14.48 -13.67 -23.80
CA GLY A 272 -15.13 -14.76 -23.05
C GLY A 272 -16.26 -14.35 -22.10
N ILE A 273 -17.50 -14.49 -22.57
CA ILE A 273 -18.75 -14.16 -21.85
C ILE A 273 -18.71 -14.63 -20.38
N ASP A 274 -18.15 -15.80 -20.08
CA ASP A 274 -18.08 -16.34 -18.72
C ASP A 274 -17.16 -15.55 -17.75
N ARG A 275 -16.01 -15.06 -18.24
CA ARG A 275 -15.05 -14.29 -17.40
C ARG A 275 -15.54 -12.87 -17.16
N ALA A 276 -16.11 -12.24 -18.18
CA ALA A 276 -16.75 -10.94 -18.07
C ALA A 276 -17.95 -10.97 -17.12
N LEU A 277 -18.75 -12.05 -17.15
CA LEU A 277 -19.90 -12.23 -16.24
C LEU A 277 -19.46 -12.38 -14.78
N ALA A 278 -18.44 -13.20 -14.48
CA ALA A 278 -17.93 -13.39 -13.11
C ALA A 278 -17.34 -12.10 -12.51
N GLU A 279 -16.60 -11.32 -13.30
CA GLU A 279 -16.04 -10.04 -12.86
C GLU A 279 -17.11 -8.96 -12.65
N ASN A 280 -18.11 -8.90 -13.53
CA ASN A 280 -19.24 -7.99 -13.37
C ASN A 280 -20.06 -8.33 -12.12
N ALA A 281 -20.30 -9.61 -11.83
CA ALA A 281 -20.97 -10.04 -10.61
C ALA A 281 -20.23 -9.62 -9.34
N THR A 282 -18.89 -9.71 -9.32
CA THR A 282 -18.08 -9.31 -8.16
C THR A 282 -18.07 -7.79 -7.96
N LYS A 283 -17.96 -7.00 -9.05
CA LYS A 283 -18.04 -5.53 -8.96
C LYS A 283 -19.43 -5.05 -8.52
N ASP A 284 -20.47 -5.67 -9.04
CA ASP A 284 -21.86 -5.40 -8.67
C ASP A 284 -22.11 -5.72 -7.19
N LEU A 285 -21.58 -6.85 -6.69
CA LEU A 285 -21.63 -7.21 -5.27
C LEU A 285 -21.00 -6.14 -4.37
N ARG A 286 -19.78 -5.66 -4.70
CA ARG A 286 -19.07 -4.64 -3.90
C ARG A 286 -19.91 -3.37 -3.75
N LEU A 287 -20.50 -2.88 -4.83
CA LEU A 287 -21.31 -1.66 -4.82
C LEU A 287 -22.61 -1.86 -4.03
N ARG A 288 -23.27 -3.01 -4.18
CA ARG A 288 -24.51 -3.34 -3.46
C ARG A 288 -24.30 -3.62 -1.97
N ALA A 289 -23.12 -4.10 -1.58
CA ALA A 289 -22.78 -4.37 -0.18
C ALA A 289 -22.40 -3.10 0.61
N MET A 290 -22.03 -1.99 -0.06
CA MET A 290 -21.60 -0.76 0.61
C MET A 290 -22.60 -0.22 1.65
N PRO A 291 -23.92 -0.13 1.36
CA PRO A 291 -24.89 0.33 2.36
C PRO A 291 -24.91 -0.56 3.61
N ALA A 292 -24.80 -1.89 3.46
CA ALA A 292 -24.76 -2.82 4.57
C ALA A 292 -23.48 -2.63 5.40
N ILE A 293 -22.32 -2.46 4.76
CA ILE A 293 -21.05 -2.22 5.47
C ILE A 293 -21.08 -0.89 6.22
N ILE A 294 -21.66 0.17 5.65
CA ILE A 294 -21.84 1.46 6.33
C ILE A 294 -22.80 1.31 7.52
N ALA A 295 -23.88 0.57 7.38
CA ALA A 295 -24.82 0.28 8.47
C ALA A 295 -24.14 -0.48 9.61
N MET A 296 -23.33 -1.50 9.29
CA MET A 296 -22.50 -2.21 10.27
C MET A 296 -21.52 -1.26 10.95
N ALA A 297 -20.82 -0.41 10.21
CA ALA A 297 -19.87 0.54 10.77
C ALA A 297 -20.54 1.46 11.80
N ARG A 298 -21.77 1.91 11.52
CA ARG A 298 -22.58 2.68 12.47
C ARG A 298 -23.05 1.87 13.67
N GLN A 299 -23.46 0.61 13.47
CA GLN A 299 -23.96 -0.26 14.53
C GLN A 299 -22.89 -0.62 15.56
N TYR A 300 -21.63 -0.81 15.14
CA TYR A 300 -20.54 -1.20 16.01
C TYR A 300 -19.68 -0.02 16.51
N PHE A 301 -19.89 1.20 16.01
CA PHE A 301 -19.23 2.40 16.50
C PHE A 301 -19.68 2.71 17.95
N PRO A 302 -18.80 3.16 18.86
CA PRO A 302 -17.42 3.63 18.65
C PRO A 302 -16.32 2.57 18.83
N VAL A 303 -16.67 1.32 19.13
CA VAL A 303 -15.68 0.29 19.48
C VAL A 303 -15.15 -0.47 18.25
N GLY A 304 -16.05 -0.79 17.32
CA GLY A 304 -15.78 -1.65 16.18
C GLY A 304 -15.98 -3.14 16.46
N ILE A 305 -15.81 -3.95 15.42
CA ILE A 305 -16.03 -5.41 15.44
C ILE A 305 -14.78 -6.21 15.83
N GLY A 306 -13.61 -5.57 15.88
CA GLY A 306 -12.31 -6.20 16.07
C GLY A 306 -11.55 -6.42 14.76
N ALA A 307 -10.22 -6.40 14.84
CA ALA A 307 -9.31 -6.58 13.71
C ALA A 307 -9.49 -7.97 13.09
N GLY A 308 -9.57 -8.04 11.76
CA GLY A 308 -9.73 -9.29 11.02
C GLY A 308 -11.10 -9.96 11.19
N ALA A 309 -12.10 -9.25 11.73
CA ALA A 309 -13.44 -9.77 11.94
C ALA A 309 -14.42 -9.47 10.79
N PHE A 310 -13.98 -8.73 9.75
CA PHE A 310 -14.86 -8.29 8.66
C PHE A 310 -15.69 -9.43 8.04
N ASP A 311 -15.05 -10.44 7.43
CA ASP A 311 -15.71 -11.53 6.70
C ASP A 311 -16.78 -12.27 7.55
N PRO A 312 -16.44 -12.87 8.71
CA PRO A 312 -17.43 -13.60 9.51
C PRO A 312 -18.56 -12.72 10.05
N ILE A 313 -18.29 -11.44 10.36
CA ILE A 313 -19.34 -10.55 10.86
C ILE A 313 -20.19 -9.99 9.71
N PHE A 314 -19.61 -9.76 8.53
CA PHE A 314 -20.35 -9.35 7.34
C PHE A 314 -21.38 -10.40 6.95
N ARG A 315 -21.04 -11.70 7.01
CA ARG A 315 -21.98 -12.80 6.73
C ARG A 315 -23.21 -12.82 7.64
N VAL A 316 -23.11 -12.28 8.86
CA VAL A 316 -24.26 -12.15 9.77
C VAL A 316 -25.20 -11.04 9.33
N HIS A 317 -24.66 -10.02 8.67
CA HIS A 317 -25.38 -8.82 8.21
C HIS A 317 -25.65 -8.81 6.71
N GLU A 318 -25.25 -9.87 6.00
CA GLU A 318 -25.36 -9.94 4.55
C GLU A 318 -26.83 -9.96 4.13
N PRO A 319 -27.29 -8.99 3.32
CA PRO A 319 -28.66 -8.98 2.82
C PRO A 319 -28.99 -10.26 2.04
N PHE A 320 -30.19 -10.83 2.26
CA PHE A 320 -30.62 -12.07 1.59
C PHE A 320 -30.53 -12.00 0.05
N ASN A 321 -30.76 -10.83 -0.54
CA ASN A 321 -30.68 -10.61 -1.98
C ASN A 321 -29.24 -10.52 -2.53
N LEU A 322 -28.22 -10.56 -1.66
CA LEU A 322 -26.79 -10.59 -2.01
C LEU A 322 -26.15 -11.95 -1.75
N LEU A 323 -26.88 -12.91 -1.18
CA LEU A 323 -26.37 -14.27 -0.92
C LEU A 323 -26.04 -14.97 -2.25
N GLN A 324 -24.76 -15.27 -2.43
CA GLN A 324 -24.25 -16.00 -3.59
C GLN A 324 -23.00 -16.80 -3.21
N GLN A 325 -22.52 -17.67 -4.11
CA GLN A 325 -21.33 -18.49 -3.83
C GLN A 325 -20.04 -17.67 -3.65
N ALA A 326 -19.98 -16.48 -4.24
CA ALA A 326 -18.87 -15.54 -4.05
C ALA A 326 -19.08 -14.70 -2.78
N TYR A 327 -18.13 -14.75 -1.84
CA TYR A 327 -18.19 -13.99 -0.60
C TYR A 327 -17.22 -12.80 -0.60
N LEU A 328 -17.58 -11.74 0.13
CA LEU A 328 -16.69 -10.60 0.38
C LEU A 328 -15.76 -10.90 1.56
N ASN A 329 -14.48 -11.12 1.26
CA ASN A 329 -13.42 -11.28 2.26
C ASN A 329 -13.04 -9.94 2.95
N HIS A 330 -13.26 -8.81 2.28
CA HIS A 330 -12.93 -7.46 2.72
C HIS A 330 -13.95 -6.45 2.19
N ALA A 331 -14.01 -5.26 2.80
CA ALA A 331 -14.89 -4.17 2.37
C ALA A 331 -14.48 -3.57 1.02
N HIS A 332 -13.26 -3.86 0.55
CA HIS A 332 -12.65 -3.21 -0.62
C HIS A 332 -12.59 -1.68 -0.48
N ASN A 333 -12.42 -1.24 0.77
CA ASN A 333 -12.11 0.12 1.17
C ASN A 333 -11.42 0.02 2.54
N ASP A 334 -10.09 0.09 2.55
CA ASP A 334 -9.29 -0.07 3.76
C ASP A 334 -9.67 0.97 4.82
N PHE A 335 -10.03 2.20 4.44
CA PHE A 335 -10.41 3.26 5.39
C PHE A 335 -11.70 2.91 6.12
N LEU A 336 -12.74 2.50 5.38
CA LEU A 336 -14.02 2.10 5.96
C LEU A 336 -13.87 0.85 6.81
N GLU A 337 -13.10 -0.13 6.35
CA GLU A 337 -12.84 -1.36 7.11
C GLU A 337 -12.06 -1.09 8.39
N ILE A 338 -11.05 -0.21 8.36
CA ILE A 338 -10.32 0.20 9.57
C ILE A 338 -11.26 0.83 10.58
N VAL A 339 -12.17 1.73 10.16
CA VAL A 339 -13.16 2.35 11.05
C VAL A 339 -14.16 1.31 11.58
N LEU A 340 -14.62 0.38 10.74
CA LEU A 340 -15.52 -0.69 11.16
C LEU A 340 -14.86 -1.65 12.18
N GLU A 341 -13.61 -2.06 11.94
CA GLU A 341 -12.90 -3.02 12.78
C GLU A 341 -12.38 -2.40 14.09
N HIS A 342 -11.96 -1.14 14.07
CA HIS A 342 -11.25 -0.50 15.19
C HIS A 342 -12.00 0.71 15.77
N GLY A 343 -13.17 1.05 15.24
CA GLY A 343 -14.01 2.13 15.72
C GLY A 343 -13.29 3.48 15.72
N ILE A 344 -13.47 4.23 16.81
CA ILE A 344 -12.89 5.56 16.99
C ILE A 344 -11.36 5.52 17.06
N VAL A 345 -10.77 4.46 17.62
CA VAL A 345 -9.31 4.33 17.71
C VAL A 345 -8.71 4.18 16.30
N GLY A 346 -9.35 3.38 15.44
CA GLY A 346 -8.97 3.29 14.02
C GLY A 346 -9.08 4.62 13.30
N ALA A 347 -10.19 5.35 13.51
CA ALA A 347 -10.38 6.68 12.91
C ALA A 347 -9.29 7.67 13.34
N ILE A 348 -8.92 7.69 14.63
CA ILE A 348 -7.83 8.53 15.15
C ILE A 348 -6.49 8.16 14.50
N MET A 349 -6.19 6.86 14.39
CA MET A 349 -4.95 6.40 13.75
C MET A 349 -4.88 6.77 12.26
N LEU A 350 -6.00 6.68 11.53
CA LEU A 350 -6.08 7.11 10.14
C LEU A 350 -5.83 8.61 10.00
N VAL A 351 -6.49 9.43 10.83
CA VAL A 351 -6.29 10.89 10.83
C VAL A 351 -4.85 11.25 11.20
N ALA A 352 -4.27 10.60 12.22
CA ALA A 352 -2.89 10.81 12.61
C ALA A 352 -1.91 10.42 11.49
N GLY A 353 -2.13 9.29 10.82
CA GLY A 353 -1.36 8.85 9.66
C GLY A 353 -1.46 9.81 8.49
N ALA A 354 -2.66 10.28 8.16
CA ALA A 354 -2.90 11.25 7.09
C ALA A 354 -2.26 12.62 7.39
N ALA A 355 -2.39 13.11 8.62
CA ALA A 355 -1.76 14.35 9.07
C ALA A 355 -0.22 14.23 9.01
N TRP A 356 0.33 13.11 9.47
CA TRP A 356 1.76 12.85 9.38
C TRP A 356 2.24 12.78 7.92
N TRP A 357 1.50 12.08 7.05
CA TRP A 357 1.75 12.00 5.62
C TRP A 357 1.76 13.40 4.97
N LEU A 358 0.81 14.26 5.30
CA LEU A 358 0.76 15.64 4.80
C LEU A 358 2.01 16.42 5.23
N VAL A 359 2.42 16.29 6.49
CA VAL A 359 3.61 16.96 7.03
C VAL A 359 4.89 16.49 6.33
N ILE A 360 5.09 15.19 6.13
CA ILE A 360 6.29 14.68 5.44
C ILE A 360 6.27 15.03 3.94
N THR A 361 5.09 15.07 3.32
CA THR A 361 4.92 15.50 1.93
C THR A 361 5.34 16.97 1.78
N VAL A 362 4.76 17.88 2.56
CA VAL A 362 5.12 19.31 2.51
C VAL A 362 6.63 19.50 2.75
N ARG A 363 7.22 18.74 3.67
CA ARG A 363 8.68 18.76 3.89
C ARG A 363 9.46 18.25 2.68
N ALA A 364 9.11 17.11 2.10
CA ALA A 364 9.78 16.55 0.92
C ALA A 364 9.79 17.51 -0.27
N TRP A 365 8.71 18.25 -0.49
CA TRP A 365 8.61 19.25 -1.57
C TRP A 365 9.40 20.54 -1.28
N ARG A 366 9.64 20.86 0.00
CA ARG A 366 10.52 21.98 0.42
C ARG A 366 12.00 21.63 0.42
N GLN A 367 12.37 20.35 0.39
CA GLN A 367 13.77 19.93 0.35
C GLN A 367 14.45 20.28 -0.97
N VAL A 368 15.75 20.54 -0.89
CA VAL A 368 16.66 20.78 -2.02
C VAL A 368 17.80 19.76 -1.96
N GLY A 369 18.33 19.38 -3.12
CA GLY A 369 19.45 18.44 -3.24
C GLY A 369 19.03 17.03 -3.65
N PRO A 370 20.00 16.09 -3.72
CA PRO A 370 19.79 14.76 -4.30
C PRO A 370 18.72 13.92 -3.58
N ALA A 371 18.64 14.01 -2.25
CA ALA A 371 17.66 13.28 -1.45
C ALA A 371 16.21 13.75 -1.68
N ALA A 372 16.01 14.99 -2.15
CA ALA A 372 14.69 15.57 -2.37
C ALA A 372 13.90 14.82 -3.46
N LEU A 373 14.60 14.28 -4.46
CA LEU A 373 13.94 13.57 -5.57
C LEU A 373 13.27 12.28 -5.08
N LEU A 374 13.99 11.50 -4.28
CA LEU A 374 13.45 10.26 -3.69
C LEU A 374 12.32 10.56 -2.71
N ALA A 375 12.45 11.59 -1.88
CA ALA A 375 11.42 12.00 -0.93
C ALA A 375 10.13 12.45 -1.64
N ARG A 376 10.23 13.20 -2.74
CA ARG A 376 9.07 13.59 -3.57
C ARG A 376 8.44 12.37 -4.25
N GLY A 377 9.25 11.48 -4.83
CA GLY A 377 8.77 10.21 -5.40
C GLY A 377 8.03 9.37 -4.36
N ALA A 378 8.58 9.27 -3.15
CA ALA A 378 7.96 8.57 -2.05
C ALA A 378 6.62 9.20 -1.63
N SER A 379 6.52 10.53 -1.58
CA SER A 379 5.26 11.20 -1.29
C SER A 379 4.16 10.87 -2.31
N ALA A 380 4.51 10.80 -3.61
CA ALA A 380 3.59 10.42 -4.67
C ALA A 380 3.19 8.94 -4.59
N MET A 381 4.13 8.04 -4.28
CA MET A 381 3.84 6.62 -4.08
C MET A 381 2.87 6.37 -2.91
N LEU A 382 2.98 7.12 -1.81
CA LEU A 382 2.02 7.03 -0.70
C LEU A 382 0.61 7.47 -1.11
N VAL A 383 0.48 8.47 -1.99
CA VAL A 383 -0.81 8.85 -2.58
C VAL A 383 -1.40 7.71 -3.39
N LEU A 384 -0.60 7.06 -4.24
CA LEU A 384 -1.06 5.93 -5.04
C LEU A 384 -1.58 4.77 -4.16
N ILE A 385 -0.86 4.44 -3.08
CA ILE A 385 -1.31 3.43 -2.11
C ILE A 385 -2.62 3.86 -1.45
N GLY A 386 -2.74 5.12 -1.01
CA GLY A 386 -3.96 5.64 -0.39
C GLY A 386 -5.17 5.65 -1.33
N LEU A 387 -4.98 6.02 -2.60
CA LEU A 387 -6.02 5.96 -3.62
C LEU A 387 -6.44 4.51 -3.91
N ALA A 388 -5.49 3.59 -4.04
CA ALA A 388 -5.80 2.17 -4.19
C ALA A 388 -6.56 1.60 -2.98
N SER A 389 -6.21 2.05 -1.78
CA SER A 389 -6.87 1.69 -0.51
C SER A 389 -8.31 2.23 -0.39
N SER A 390 -8.72 3.16 -1.27
CA SER A 390 -10.10 3.67 -1.31
C SER A 390 -11.06 2.77 -2.10
N VAL A 391 -10.51 1.92 -2.97
CA VAL A 391 -11.27 1.07 -3.93
C VAL A 391 -10.96 -0.42 -3.79
N ASP A 392 -9.94 -0.76 -3.01
CA ASP A 392 -9.50 -2.11 -2.72
C ASP A 392 -8.78 -2.13 -1.34
N TYR A 393 -8.14 -3.25 -0.98
CA TYR A 393 -7.47 -3.45 0.32
C TYR A 393 -5.95 -3.78 0.24
N PRO A 394 -5.15 -3.08 -0.59
CA PRO A 394 -3.76 -3.44 -0.82
C PRO A 394 -2.90 -3.34 0.45
N ALA A 395 -3.23 -2.42 1.37
CA ALA A 395 -2.44 -2.17 2.58
C ALA A 395 -2.45 -3.36 3.56
N ARG A 396 -3.34 -4.33 3.34
CA ARG A 396 -3.44 -5.58 4.12
C ARG A 396 -2.51 -6.70 3.62
N THR A 397 -1.82 -6.49 2.50
CA THR A 397 -0.88 -7.50 1.97
C THR A 397 0.54 -7.30 2.50
N PRO A 398 1.29 -8.38 2.80
CA PRO A 398 2.65 -8.27 3.35
C PRO A 398 3.61 -7.44 2.50
N ILE A 399 3.55 -7.57 1.16
CA ILE A 399 4.41 -6.82 0.25
C ILE A 399 4.13 -5.31 0.35
N ILE A 400 2.86 -4.91 0.30
CA ILE A 400 2.50 -3.50 0.37
C ILE A 400 2.75 -2.94 1.78
N MET A 401 2.54 -3.72 2.85
CA MET A 401 2.92 -3.32 4.21
C MET A 401 4.42 -3.00 4.30
N ALA A 402 5.28 -3.86 3.76
CA ALA A 402 6.72 -3.65 3.74
C ALA A 402 7.10 -2.41 2.91
N LEU A 403 6.53 -2.27 1.70
CA LEU A 403 6.77 -1.11 0.84
C LEU A 403 6.28 0.19 1.49
N LEU A 404 5.14 0.18 2.16
CA LEU A 404 4.60 1.35 2.86
C LEU A 404 5.61 1.86 3.90
N VAL A 405 6.22 0.96 4.69
CA VAL A 405 7.26 1.31 5.67
C VAL A 405 8.48 1.92 4.99
N VAL A 406 8.99 1.31 3.91
CA VAL A 406 10.16 1.82 3.18
C VAL A 406 9.90 3.19 2.56
N ILE A 407 8.78 3.32 1.85
CA ILE A 407 8.39 4.54 1.15
C ILE A 407 8.14 5.65 2.17
N ALA A 408 7.46 5.37 3.28
CA ALA A 408 7.26 6.35 4.33
C ALA A 408 8.59 6.78 4.98
N GLY A 409 9.54 5.85 5.13
CA GLY A 409 10.91 6.13 5.54
C GLY A 409 11.60 7.11 4.60
N TRP A 410 11.57 6.88 3.29
CA TRP A 410 12.13 7.78 2.27
C TRP A 410 11.53 9.18 2.29
N ALA A 411 10.21 9.29 2.47
CA ALA A 411 9.53 10.59 2.58
C ALA A 411 9.87 11.33 3.90
N ALA A 412 10.19 10.59 4.97
CA ALA A 412 10.47 11.14 6.29
C ALA A 412 11.93 11.55 6.52
N VAL A 413 12.87 11.18 5.63
CA VAL A 413 14.29 11.55 5.74
C VAL A 413 14.41 13.08 5.81
N ARG A 414 15.10 13.56 6.84
CA ARG A 414 15.47 14.97 7.00
C ARG A 414 16.93 15.12 6.66
N ASN A 415 17.25 15.89 5.62
CA ASN A 415 18.56 16.51 5.54
C ASN A 415 18.58 17.72 6.49
N PRO A 416 19.55 17.84 7.41
CA PRO A 416 19.77 19.10 8.11
C PRO A 416 20.06 20.16 7.05
N ILE A 417 19.11 21.07 6.85
CA ILE A 417 19.28 22.22 5.98
C ILE A 417 20.33 23.11 6.64
N GLY A 418 21.52 23.18 6.04
CA GLY A 418 22.43 24.33 6.04
C GLY A 418 22.66 25.06 7.37
N ARG A 419 23.30 24.43 8.35
CA ARG A 419 24.05 25.18 9.40
C ARG A 419 25.57 25.20 9.21
N ASP A 420 26.12 24.29 8.38
CA ASP A 420 27.58 24.14 8.23
C ASP A 420 28.16 24.74 6.94
N GLN A 421 27.44 25.63 6.25
CA GLN A 421 27.94 26.31 5.03
C GLN A 421 27.84 27.84 5.11
N LEU A 422 27.89 28.43 6.31
CA LEU A 422 28.32 29.81 6.40
C LEU A 422 29.84 29.82 6.15
N PRO A 423 30.33 30.47 5.08
CA PRO A 423 31.77 30.65 4.91
C PRO A 423 32.31 31.33 6.17
N PRO A 424 33.52 30.96 6.66
CA PRO A 424 34.13 31.65 7.79
C PRO A 424 34.12 33.14 7.46
N ALA A 425 33.53 33.95 8.35
CA ALA A 425 33.53 35.38 8.22
C ALA A 425 35.00 35.80 8.08
N HIS A 426 35.39 36.24 6.89
CA HIS A 426 36.67 36.88 6.69
C HIS A 426 36.70 38.11 7.59
N SER A 427 37.35 38.01 8.74
CA SER A 427 37.77 39.17 9.52
C SER A 427 38.84 39.88 8.71
N GLY A 428 38.38 40.76 7.82
CA GLY A 428 39.21 41.81 7.24
C GLY A 428 39.56 42.79 8.34
N ALA A 429 40.63 42.49 9.07
CA ALA A 429 41.38 43.45 9.85
C ALA A 429 42.71 43.65 9.14
N ASP A 430 42.68 44.47 8.09
CA ASP A 430 43.85 45.18 7.60
C ASP A 430 43.35 46.44 6.93
N ARG A 431 43.64 47.57 7.56
CA ARG A 431 43.84 48.89 6.96
C ARG A 431 44.48 49.83 7.99
N PRO A 432 45.27 50.79 7.50
CA PRO A 432 46.64 51.10 7.94
C PRO A 432 46.77 51.90 9.25
#